data_AF-A0A7C5T9D7-F1
#
_entry.id   AF-A0A7C5T9D7-F1
#
_cell.length_a   1.000
_cell.length_b   1.000
_cell.length_c   1.000
_cell.angle_alpha   90.00
_cell.angle_beta   90.00
_cell.angle_gamma   90.00
#
_symmetry.space_group_name_H-M   'P 1'
#
loop_
_entity.id
_entity.type
_entity.pdbx_description
1 polymer ?
#
loop_
_entity_poly.entity_id
_entity_poly.type
_entity_poly.pdbx_seq_one_letter_code
_entity_poly.pdbx_strand_id
1 'polypeptide(L)'
;MLFKNIRIRIFKIKVISPFLLFPILVLSNISKGETSEEKGIYETENNTESQREYIKINVQDVDIKTLFLAISQVSGKNIVISPDVDVKISCKVEGEFKDIIKTLEKAYNIKAEDKDGLLLITKKARRTKLIRLKFAQTKNVVQSISQIEGVRASSTGNIIILEGDDEKIS
;
A
#
# COMPACT_ATOMS: atom_id res chain seq x y z
N MET A 1 11.90 -14.14 18.22
CA MET A 1 10.91 -13.64 17.25
C MET A 1 10.71 -12.15 17.52
N LEU A 2 11.39 -11.27 16.78
CA LEU A 2 11.44 -9.83 17.04
C LEU A 2 10.80 -9.10 15.86
N PHE A 3 9.53 -8.72 15.98
CA PHE A 3 8.90 -7.81 15.01
C PHE A 3 9.37 -6.38 15.31
N LYS A 4 10.11 -5.80 14.37
CA LYS A 4 10.57 -4.41 14.42
C LYS A 4 9.35 -3.49 14.26
N ASN A 5 9.22 -2.55 15.19
CA ASN A 5 8.15 -1.54 15.24
C ASN A 5 8.08 -0.69 13.96
N ILE A 6 7.01 -0.84 13.19
CA ILE A 6 6.65 0.09 12.10
C ILE A 6 5.88 1.26 12.72
N ARG A 7 6.47 2.47 12.72
CA ARG A 7 5.80 3.71 13.15
C ARG A 7 5.16 4.41 11.96
N ILE A 8 3.83 4.37 11.88
CA ILE A 8 3.04 5.14 10.91
C ILE A 8 2.57 6.42 11.60
N ARG A 9 2.90 7.60 11.05
CA ARG A 9 2.34 8.89 11.45
C ARG A 9 1.63 9.52 10.25
N ILE A 10 0.30 9.66 10.34
CA ILE A 10 -0.54 10.31 9.33
C ILE A 10 -0.86 11.72 9.84
N PHE A 11 -0.41 12.75 9.14
CA PHE A 11 -0.76 14.14 9.45
C PHE A 11 -1.93 14.59 8.56
N LYS A 12 -2.99 15.13 9.17
CA LYS A 12 -3.95 16.01 8.50
C LYS A 12 -3.49 17.45 8.70
N ILE A 13 -3.63 18.34 7.70
CA ILE A 13 -4.23 19.71 7.80
C ILE A 13 -3.86 20.66 6.63
N LYS A 14 -4.89 21.44 6.23
CA LYS A 14 -5.05 22.72 5.49
C LYS A 14 -4.08 23.14 4.37
N VAL A 15 -4.72 23.32 3.20
CA VAL A 15 -4.20 23.86 1.94
C VAL A 15 -3.95 25.37 2.04
N ILE A 16 -2.74 25.80 1.67
CA ILE A 16 -2.46 27.13 1.13
C ILE A 16 -1.47 26.94 -0.02
N SER A 17 -1.91 27.15 -1.27
CA SER A 17 -1.05 27.22 -2.47
C SER A 17 -0.44 28.62 -2.57
N PRO A 18 0.71 28.85 -3.24
CA PRO A 18 0.78 28.69 -4.71
C PRO A 18 2.15 28.29 -5.33
N PHE A 19 2.10 27.97 -6.63
CA PHE A 19 3.14 28.14 -7.67
C PHE A 19 4.34 27.17 -7.81
N LEU A 20 4.26 26.40 -8.91
CA LEU A 20 5.28 26.12 -9.94
C LEU A 20 6.76 25.98 -9.53
N LEU A 21 7.19 24.74 -9.39
CA LEU A 21 8.48 24.20 -9.85
C LEU A 21 8.38 22.67 -9.77
N PHE A 22 8.21 21.99 -10.91
CA PHE A 22 8.35 20.53 -10.97
C PHE A 22 9.82 20.20 -10.78
N PRO A 23 10.25 19.59 -9.66
CA PRO A 23 11.66 19.34 -9.47
C PRO A 23 11.97 17.87 -9.71
N ILE A 24 13.16 17.67 -10.25
CA ILE A 24 13.98 16.45 -10.27
C ILE A 24 14.25 15.90 -8.82
N LEU A 25 13.57 16.41 -7.78
CA LEU A 25 13.78 16.12 -6.36
C LEU A 25 13.10 14.83 -5.84
N VAL A 26 12.30 14.13 -6.65
CA VAL A 26 11.63 12.91 -6.16
C VAL A 26 12.62 11.75 -5.97
N LEU A 27 13.71 11.71 -6.73
CA LEU A 27 14.69 10.61 -6.68
C LEU A 27 15.49 10.56 -5.37
N SER A 28 15.77 11.69 -4.72
CA SER A 28 16.56 11.69 -3.48
C SER A 28 15.82 11.08 -2.28
N ASN A 29 14.51 10.88 -2.38
CA ASN A 29 13.67 10.41 -1.28
C ASN A 29 13.38 8.91 -1.33
N ILE A 30 13.82 8.21 -2.38
CA ILE A 30 13.66 6.77 -2.57
C ILE A 30 15.01 6.18 -2.94
N SER A 31 15.65 5.46 -2.01
CA SER A 31 16.96 4.86 -2.22
C SER A 31 16.94 3.36 -1.96
N LYS A 32 17.76 2.62 -2.71
CA LYS A 32 18.14 1.25 -2.40
C LYS A 32 19.18 1.30 -1.28
N GLY A 33 18.96 0.61 -0.16
CA GLY A 33 19.91 0.58 0.95
C GLY A 33 20.96 -0.51 0.74
N GLU A 34 22.24 -0.20 0.98
CA GLU A 34 23.34 -1.17 1.04
C GLU A 34 23.70 -1.46 2.51
N THR A 35 23.93 -2.73 2.84
CA THR A 35 24.59 -3.16 4.08
C THR A 35 26.10 -2.94 3.94
N SER A 36 26.67 -2.12 4.83
CA SER A 36 28.11 -1.85 4.88
C SER A 36 28.92 -3.11 5.20
N GLU A 37 29.94 -3.42 4.39
CA GLU A 37 31.23 -3.95 4.83
C GLU A 37 32.29 -3.78 3.72
N GLU A 38 33.52 -3.47 4.14
CA GLU A 38 34.60 -2.85 3.35
C GLU A 38 35.63 -3.89 2.86
N LYS A 39 36.01 -3.80 1.57
CA LYS A 39 37.23 -4.30 0.85
C LYS A 39 37.92 -5.63 1.24
N GLY A 40 37.98 -6.55 0.26
CA GLY A 40 39.00 -7.60 0.09
C GLY A 40 38.86 -8.31 -1.27
N ILE A 41 39.95 -8.67 -1.94
CA ILE A 41 40.02 -9.04 -3.37
C ILE A 41 39.85 -10.57 -3.61
N TYR A 42 39.27 -10.90 -4.79
CA TYR A 42 39.19 -12.16 -5.57
C TYR A 42 38.67 -13.46 -4.92
N GLU A 43 37.50 -13.94 -5.38
CA GLU A 43 37.34 -15.21 -6.12
C GLU A 43 35.90 -15.39 -6.62
N THR A 44 35.76 -16.18 -7.69
CA THR A 44 34.50 -16.39 -8.42
C THR A 44 33.69 -17.46 -7.72
N GLU A 45 32.60 -17.10 -7.04
CA GLU A 45 31.61 -18.07 -6.57
C GLU A 45 30.19 -17.60 -6.89
N ASN A 46 29.44 -18.48 -7.54
CA ASN A 46 28.04 -18.34 -7.87
C ASN A 46 27.22 -18.21 -6.58
N ASN A 47 27.07 -16.99 -6.07
CA ASN A 47 26.27 -16.75 -4.88
C ASN A 47 24.90 -16.21 -5.30
N THR A 48 23.90 -17.08 -5.26
CA THR A 48 22.48 -16.69 -5.38
C THR A 48 22.06 -16.09 -4.04
N GLU A 49 22.68 -14.98 -3.68
CA GLU A 49 22.32 -14.23 -2.49
C GLU A 49 21.13 -13.36 -2.88
N SER A 50 19.93 -13.78 -2.49
CA SER A 50 18.73 -12.97 -2.58
C SER A 50 18.93 -11.74 -1.71
N GLN A 51 19.56 -10.71 -2.28
CA GLN A 51 19.69 -9.39 -1.69
C GLN A 51 18.27 -8.91 -1.42
N ARG A 52 17.87 -8.91 -0.15
CA ARG A 52 16.56 -8.45 0.26
C ARG A 52 16.44 -6.99 -0.17
N GLU A 53 15.61 -6.73 -1.16
CA GLU A 53 15.42 -5.40 -1.74
C GLU A 53 14.82 -4.47 -0.68
N TYR A 54 15.67 -3.71 0.00
CA TYR A 54 15.28 -2.76 1.03
C TYR A 54 14.99 -1.40 0.40
N ILE A 55 13.80 -0.87 0.66
CA ILE A 55 13.32 0.40 0.12
C ILE A 55 12.98 1.33 1.27
N LYS A 56 13.35 2.59 1.11
CA LYS A 56 12.93 3.70 1.97
C LYS A 56 12.14 4.70 1.13
N ILE A 57 11.00 5.15 1.63
CA ILE A 57 10.12 6.13 0.99
C ILE A 57 9.87 7.25 1.98
N ASN A 58 10.04 8.49 1.55
CA ASN A 58 9.65 9.67 2.31
C ASN A 58 9.08 10.74 1.37
N VAL A 59 7.76 10.77 1.20
CA VAL A 59 7.08 11.62 0.22
C VAL A 59 5.87 12.33 0.82
N GLN A 60 5.54 13.48 0.25
CA GLN A 60 4.38 14.28 0.63
C GLN A 60 3.66 14.80 -0.62
N ASP A 61 2.34 14.61 -0.65
CA ASP A 61 1.43 15.01 -1.74
C ASP A 61 1.85 14.55 -3.16
N VAL A 62 2.45 13.36 -3.25
CA VAL A 62 2.96 12.82 -4.51
C VAL A 62 1.92 11.95 -5.21
N ASP A 63 1.75 12.12 -6.51
CA ASP A 63 0.89 11.25 -7.32
C ASP A 63 1.38 9.79 -7.25
N ILE A 64 0.45 8.86 -7.00
CA ILE A 64 0.75 7.43 -6.86
C ILE A 64 1.48 6.85 -8.08
N LYS A 65 1.17 7.29 -9.30
CA LYS A 65 1.86 6.83 -10.52
C LYS A 65 3.31 7.27 -10.51
N THR A 66 3.57 8.51 -10.09
CA THR A 66 4.93 9.03 -9.90
C THR A 66 5.69 8.21 -8.87
N LEU A 67 5.07 7.89 -7.73
CA LEU A 67 5.72 7.09 -6.68
C LEU A 67 6.11 5.69 -7.19
N PHE A 68 5.17 4.97 -7.79
CA PHE A 68 5.41 3.60 -8.24
C PHE A 68 6.37 3.54 -9.45
N LEU A 69 6.41 4.57 -10.29
CA LEU A 69 7.45 4.72 -11.31
C LEU A 69 8.84 4.80 -10.66
N ALA A 70 9.00 5.62 -9.62
CA ALA A 70 10.27 5.72 -8.90
C ALA A 70 10.63 4.41 -8.17
N ILE A 71 9.66 3.72 -7.57
CA ILE A 71 9.86 2.38 -6.99
C ILE A 71 10.33 1.39 -8.05
N SER A 72 9.73 1.39 -9.25
CA SER A 72 10.12 0.54 -10.37
C SER A 72 11.58 0.78 -10.77
N GLN A 73 12.00 2.05 -10.88
CA GLN A 73 13.37 2.43 -11.22
C GLN A 73 14.40 1.96 -10.18
N VAL A 74 14.07 2.08 -8.89
CA VAL A 74 15.00 1.72 -7.80
C VAL A 74 15.06 0.20 -7.56
N SER A 75 13.93 -0.49 -7.70
CA SER A 75 13.82 -1.94 -7.45
C SER A 75 14.17 -2.79 -8.67
N GLY A 76 14.09 -2.23 -9.89
CA GLY A 76 14.19 -2.99 -11.13
C GLY A 76 12.96 -3.84 -11.43
N LYS A 77 11.84 -3.66 -10.70
CA LYS A 77 10.58 -4.39 -10.98
C LYS A 77 9.80 -3.72 -12.10
N ASN A 78 9.20 -4.52 -12.96
CA ASN A 78 8.26 -4.06 -13.96
C ASN A 78 6.90 -3.82 -13.30
N ILE A 79 6.56 -2.55 -13.05
CA ILE A 79 5.32 -2.17 -12.37
C ILE A 79 4.39 -1.51 -13.39
N VAL A 80 3.16 -2.01 -13.48
CA VAL A 80 2.11 -1.43 -14.32
C VAL A 80 1.00 -0.92 -13.42
N ILE A 81 0.52 0.28 -13.68
CA ILE A 81 -0.51 0.92 -12.86
C ILE A 81 -1.74 1.16 -13.73
N SER A 82 -2.89 0.69 -13.26
CA SER A 82 -4.15 0.89 -13.95
C SER A 82 -4.49 2.39 -14.04
N PRO A 83 -5.01 2.86 -15.19
CA PRO A 83 -5.24 4.29 -15.42
C PRO A 83 -6.24 4.92 -14.42
N ASP A 84 -7.17 4.11 -13.89
CA ASP A 84 -8.20 4.51 -12.94
C ASP A 84 -7.67 4.73 -11.51
N VAL A 85 -6.42 4.34 -11.22
CA VAL A 85 -5.76 4.62 -9.94
C VAL A 85 -5.32 6.09 -9.91
N ASP A 86 -6.07 6.90 -9.17
CA ASP A 86 -5.84 8.34 -9.02
C ASP A 86 -5.88 8.71 -7.54
N VAL A 87 -4.70 8.69 -6.90
CA VAL A 87 -4.52 8.88 -5.46
C VAL A 87 -3.25 9.66 -5.22
N LYS A 88 -3.30 10.63 -4.30
CA LYS A 88 -2.10 11.29 -3.77
C LYS A 88 -1.61 10.60 -2.50
N ILE A 89 -0.30 10.43 -2.41
CA ILE A 89 0.40 9.71 -1.34
C ILE A 89 1.21 10.68 -0.50
N SER A 90 1.12 10.51 0.82
CA SER A 90 1.99 11.15 1.80
C SER A 90 2.36 10.10 2.84
N CYS A 91 3.60 9.62 2.80
CA CYS A 91 4.06 8.56 3.69
C CYS A 91 5.55 8.63 3.96
N LYS A 92 5.92 8.07 5.10
CA LYS A 92 7.31 7.75 5.46
C LYS A 92 7.36 6.30 5.91
N VAL A 93 8.00 5.45 5.12
CA VAL A 93 8.05 4.00 5.36
C VAL A 93 9.38 3.45 4.88
N GLU A 94 9.91 2.44 5.57
CA GLU A 94 11.13 1.74 5.18
C GLU A 94 10.98 0.25 5.51
N GLY A 95 11.54 -0.61 4.67
CA GLY A 95 11.40 -2.06 4.81
C GLY A 95 11.71 -2.81 3.53
N GLU A 96 11.50 -4.13 3.57
CA GLU A 96 11.62 -4.98 2.40
C GLU A 96 10.53 -4.63 1.37
N PHE A 97 10.84 -4.74 0.08
CA PHE A 97 9.94 -4.41 -1.03
C PHE A 97 8.52 -4.94 -0.81
N LYS A 98 8.40 -6.22 -0.49
CA LYS A 98 7.11 -6.89 -0.26
C LYS A 98 6.29 -6.25 0.86
N ASP A 99 6.94 -5.88 1.96
CA ASP A 99 6.27 -5.25 3.10
C ASP A 99 5.86 -3.81 2.78
N ILE A 100 6.67 -3.10 1.98
CA ILE A 100 6.37 -1.77 1.48
C ILE A 100 5.13 -1.80 0.58
N ILE A 101 5.08 -2.70 -0.41
CA ILE A 101 3.92 -2.84 -1.30
C ILE A 101 2.66 -3.15 -0.48
N LYS A 102 2.74 -4.12 0.44
CA LYS A 102 1.60 -4.49 1.31
C LYS A 102 1.14 -3.32 2.20
N THR A 103 2.07 -2.49 2.65
CA THR A 103 1.75 -1.29 3.44
C THR A 103 1.01 -0.26 2.58
N LEU A 104 1.46 -0.04 1.34
CA LEU A 104 0.82 0.87 0.39
C LEU A 104 -0.57 0.39 -0.03
N GLU A 105 -0.76 -0.92 -0.26
CA GLU A 105 -2.07 -1.53 -0.52
C GLU A 105 -3.10 -1.19 0.54
N LYS A 106 -2.74 -1.40 1.81
CA LYS A 106 -3.62 -1.12 2.94
C LYS A 106 -3.92 0.37 3.11
N ALA A 107 -2.90 1.22 2.96
CA ALA A 107 -3.03 2.65 3.23
C ALA A 107 -3.83 3.39 2.16
N TYR A 108 -3.72 2.99 0.89
CA TYR A 108 -4.23 3.76 -0.25
C TYR A 108 -5.35 3.07 -1.05
N ASN A 109 -5.93 1.99 -0.52
CA ASN A 109 -7.04 1.25 -1.15
C ASN A 109 -6.70 0.81 -2.59
N ILE A 110 -5.46 0.32 -2.75
CA ILE A 110 -4.96 -0.28 -3.99
C ILE A 110 -4.74 -1.77 -3.77
N LYS A 111 -4.63 -2.51 -4.87
CA LYS A 111 -4.28 -3.92 -4.91
C LYS A 111 -3.08 -4.12 -5.82
N ALA A 112 -2.12 -4.92 -5.38
CA ALA A 112 -0.94 -5.32 -6.12
C ALA A 112 -1.04 -6.82 -6.41
N GLU A 113 -0.97 -7.19 -7.69
CA GLU A 113 -1.00 -8.58 -8.15
C GLU A 113 0.16 -8.83 -9.10
N ASP A 114 0.93 -9.90 -8.88
CA ASP A 114 1.88 -10.38 -9.89
C ASP A 114 1.11 -11.08 -11.01
N LYS A 115 1.23 -10.57 -12.25
CA LYS A 115 0.68 -11.17 -13.47
C LYS A 115 1.75 -11.18 -14.54
N ASP A 116 2.10 -12.37 -15.02
CA ASP A 116 3.05 -12.56 -16.12
C ASP A 116 4.40 -11.85 -15.92
N GLY A 117 4.90 -11.83 -14.68
CA GLY A 117 6.15 -11.15 -14.31
C GLY A 117 6.05 -9.63 -14.19
N LEU A 118 4.83 -9.08 -14.24
CA LEU A 118 4.53 -7.67 -13.99
C LEU A 118 3.81 -7.53 -12.66
N LEU A 119 4.22 -6.55 -11.86
CA LEU A 119 3.46 -6.14 -10.68
C LEU A 119 2.37 -5.16 -11.12
N LEU A 120 1.13 -5.64 -11.17
CA LEU A 120 -0.03 -4.84 -11.57
C LEU A 120 -0.65 -4.16 -10.34
N ILE A 121 -0.73 -2.83 -10.37
CA ILE A 121 -1.38 -2.00 -9.35
C ILE A 121 -2.75 -1.54 -9.84
N THR A 122 -3.81 -1.86 -9.11
CA THR A 122 -5.20 -1.52 -9.43
C THR A 122 -5.91 -0.90 -8.24
N LYS A 123 -7.09 -0.30 -8.46
CA LYS A 123 -8.00 0.04 -7.36
C LYS A 123 -8.51 -1.23 -6.71
N LYS A 124 -8.53 -1.25 -5.38
CA LYS A 124 -9.08 -2.39 -4.63
C LYS A 124 -10.59 -2.50 -4.88
N ALA A 125 -11.03 -3.65 -5.39
CA ALA A 125 -12.43 -3.92 -5.65
C ALA A 125 -13.24 -3.90 -4.34
N ARG A 126 -14.33 -3.15 -4.34
CA ARG A 126 -15.30 -3.11 -3.25
C ARG A 126 -16.64 -3.59 -3.74
N ARG A 127 -17.34 -4.34 -2.89
CA ARG A 127 -18.68 -4.83 -3.18
C ARG A 127 -19.65 -4.35 -2.10
N THR A 128 -20.94 -4.36 -2.45
CA THR A 128 -22.03 -4.15 -1.51
C THR A 128 -22.87 -5.42 -1.42
N LYS A 129 -23.20 -5.86 -0.20
CA LYS A 129 -24.05 -7.03 0.05
C LYS A 129 -25.17 -6.66 1.00
N LEU A 130 -26.38 -7.07 0.66
CA LEU A 130 -27.58 -6.86 1.47
C LEU A 130 -27.95 -8.16 2.17
N ILE A 131 -28.10 -8.11 3.50
CA ILE A 131 -28.40 -9.29 4.32
C ILE A 131 -29.64 -8.99 5.16
N ARG A 132 -30.71 -9.77 4.95
CA ARG A 132 -31.94 -9.69 5.76
C ARG A 132 -31.82 -10.58 6.98
N LEU A 133 -31.86 -9.99 8.17
CA LEU A 133 -31.89 -10.71 9.43
C LEU A 133 -33.30 -11.23 9.74
N LYS A 134 -33.37 -12.49 10.16
CA LYS A 134 -34.63 -13.13 10.60
C LYS A 134 -34.78 -13.17 12.12
N PHE A 135 -33.68 -13.40 12.84
CA PHE A 135 -33.72 -13.72 14.28
C PHE A 135 -32.76 -12.89 15.14
N ALA A 136 -31.85 -12.13 14.54
CA ALA A 136 -30.85 -11.36 15.26
C ALA A 136 -31.21 -9.86 15.31
N GLN A 137 -30.88 -9.20 16.42
CA GLN A 137 -30.99 -7.75 16.52
C GLN A 137 -29.93 -7.08 15.65
N THR A 138 -30.37 -6.25 14.71
CA THR A 138 -29.51 -5.63 13.70
C THR A 138 -28.37 -4.82 14.32
N LYS A 139 -28.62 -4.15 15.45
CA LYS A 139 -27.61 -3.35 16.15
C LYS A 139 -26.40 -4.17 16.63
N ASN A 140 -26.65 -5.34 17.21
CA ASN A 140 -25.59 -6.20 17.75
C ASN A 140 -24.72 -6.75 16.61
N VAL A 141 -25.35 -7.16 15.50
CA VAL A 141 -24.64 -7.69 14.34
C VAL A 141 -23.80 -6.60 13.66
N VAL A 142 -24.34 -5.39 13.48
CA VAL A 142 -23.59 -4.25 12.93
C VAL A 142 -22.39 -3.90 13.82
N GLN A 143 -22.55 -3.93 15.14
CA GLN A 143 -21.46 -3.66 16.08
C GLN A 143 -20.32 -4.68 15.95
N SER A 144 -20.64 -5.98 15.84
CA SER A 144 -19.63 -7.01 15.63
C SER A 144 -18.92 -6.87 14.29
N ILE A 145 -19.65 -6.61 13.20
CA ILE A 145 -19.05 -6.49 11.86
C ILE A 145 -18.18 -5.24 11.74
N SER A 146 -18.53 -4.15 12.45
CA SER A 146 -17.74 -2.91 12.44
C SER A 146 -16.34 -3.07 13.04
N GLN A 147 -16.04 -4.20 13.70
CA GLN A 147 -14.70 -4.54 14.20
C GLN A 147 -13.82 -5.18 13.12
N ILE A 148 -14.38 -5.59 11.98
CA ILE A 148 -13.65 -6.23 10.88
C ILE A 148 -12.98 -5.16 10.02
N GLU A 149 -11.64 -5.15 9.98
CA GLU A 149 -10.87 -4.23 9.14
C GLU A 149 -11.30 -4.35 7.67
N GLY A 150 -11.55 -3.22 7.00
CA GLY A 150 -11.91 -3.18 5.59
C GLY A 150 -13.36 -3.58 5.27
N VAL A 151 -14.23 -3.68 6.29
CA VAL A 151 -15.67 -3.87 6.12
C VAL A 151 -16.41 -2.76 6.86
N ARG A 152 -17.40 -2.17 6.21
CA ARG A 152 -18.33 -1.20 6.78
C ARG A 152 -19.71 -1.85 6.80
N ALA A 153 -20.38 -1.75 7.95
CA ALA A 153 -21.74 -2.21 8.11
C ALA A 153 -22.64 -1.04 8.49
N SER A 154 -23.81 -0.99 7.86
CA SER A 154 -24.92 -0.13 8.25
C SER A 154 -26.22 -0.92 8.20
N SER A 155 -27.31 -0.35 8.68
CA SER A 155 -28.59 -1.05 8.69
C SER A 155 -29.77 -0.14 8.38
N THR A 156 -30.82 -0.77 7.84
CA THR A 156 -32.15 -0.19 7.69
C THR A 156 -33.19 -1.26 8.04
N GLY A 157 -33.93 -1.04 9.13
CA GLY A 157 -34.83 -2.05 9.70
C GLY A 157 -34.10 -3.36 10.05
N ASN A 158 -34.54 -4.47 9.44
CA ASN A 158 -33.92 -5.79 9.60
C ASN A 158 -32.93 -6.13 8.48
N ILE A 159 -32.51 -5.16 7.67
CA ILE A 159 -31.52 -5.34 6.60
C ILE A 159 -30.19 -4.74 7.05
N ILE A 160 -29.12 -5.51 6.87
CA ILE A 160 -27.74 -5.03 6.95
C ILE A 160 -27.24 -4.76 5.55
N ILE A 161 -26.58 -3.61 5.40
CA ILE A 161 -25.84 -3.20 4.21
C ILE A 161 -24.36 -3.34 4.56
N LEU A 162 -23.67 -4.26 3.89
CA LEU A 162 -22.23 -4.46 4.01
C LEU A 162 -21.54 -3.84 2.80
N GLU A 163 -20.51 -3.03 3.03
CA GLU A 163 -19.60 -2.53 2.00
C GLU A 163 -18.17 -2.90 2.41
N GLY A 164 -17.39 -3.52 1.53
CA GLY A 164 -16.03 -3.91 1.88
C GLY A 164 -15.24 -4.49 0.73
N ASP A 165 -14.01 -4.88 1.04
CA ASP A 165 -13.14 -5.62 0.11
C ASP A 165 -13.87 -6.87 -0.39
N ASP A 166 -13.88 -7.12 -1.70
CA ASP A 166 -14.64 -8.24 -2.30
C ASP A 166 -14.34 -9.60 -1.62
N GLU A 167 -13.07 -9.85 -1.32
CA GLU A 167 -12.56 -11.05 -0.62
C GLU A 167 -13.13 -11.23 0.80
N LYS A 168 -13.59 -10.15 1.44
CA LYS A 168 -14.11 -10.17 2.83
C LYS A 168 -15.62 -10.27 2.91
N ILE A 169 -16.32 -9.97 1.82
CA ILE A 169 -17.79 -9.91 1.80
C ILE A 169 -18.43 -10.90 0.83
N SER A 170 -17.62 -11.72 0.14
CA SER A 170 -18.06 -12.83 -0.70
C SER A 170 -18.99 -13.78 0.04
#